data_AF-A0A527XF32-F1
#
_entry.id   AF-A0A527XF32-F1
#
_cell.length_a   1.000
_cell.length_b   1.000
_cell.length_c   1.000
_cell.angle_alpha   90.00
_cell.angle_beta   90.00
_cell.angle_gamma   90.00
#
_symmetry.space_group_name_H-M   'P 1'
#
loop_
_entity.id
_entity.type
_entity.pdbx_description
1 polymer ?
#
loop_
_entity_poly.entity_id
_entity_poly.type
_entity_poly.pdbx_seq_one_letter_code
_entity_poly.pdbx_strand_id
1 'polypeptide(L)' 'MLMYPQYWALRLTGIAANEVTSLGCHTDLWNPWTSDYSSLVGRMGWRPLMAPVRPAKDRLGPILPAIAQRTGLNP' A
#
# COMPACT_ATOMS: atom_id res chain seq x y z
N MET A 1 -5.38 -6.66 0.80
CA MET A 1 -6.06 -5.59 0.08
C MET A 1 -5.12 -4.41 -0.03
N LEU A 2 -4.95 -3.94 -1.26
CA LEU A 2 -4.07 -2.83 -1.62
C LEU A 2 -4.88 -1.81 -2.40
N MET A 3 -4.54 -0.53 -2.22
CA MET A 3 -5.03 0.53 -3.09
C MET A 3 -4.29 0.50 -4.44
N TYR A 4 -4.88 1.07 -5.48
CA TYR A 4 -4.39 0.91 -6.86
C TYR A 4 -2.94 1.40 -7.08
N PRO A 5 -2.50 2.57 -6.58
CA PRO A 5 -1.10 2.98 -6.72
C PRO A 5 -0.15 2.00 -6.00
N GLN A 6 -0.56 1.50 -4.84
CA GLN A 6 0.25 0.59 -4.03
C GLN A 6 0.30 -0.83 -4.59
N TYR A 7 -0.69 -1.25 -5.36
CA TYR A 7 -0.60 -2.47 -6.15
C TYR A 7 0.60 -2.41 -7.11
N TRP A 8 0.83 -1.28 -7.78
CA TRP A 8 2.01 -1.12 -8.64
C TRP A 8 3.31 -1.10 -7.85
N ALA A 9 3.34 -0.48 -6.68
CA ALA A 9 4.47 -0.55 -5.78
C ALA A 9 4.82 -2.01 -5.39
N LEU A 10 3.82 -2.82 -5.04
CA LEU A 10 3.99 -4.27 -4.81
C LEU A 10 4.55 -4.97 -6.05
N ARG A 11 3.97 -4.72 -7.23
CA ARG A 11 4.43 -5.35 -8.49
C ARG A 11 5.87 -5.01 -8.83
N LEU A 12 6.34 -3.81 -8.45
CA LEU A 12 7.68 -3.33 -8.73
C LEU A 12 8.70 -3.78 -7.68
N THR A 13 8.32 -3.88 -6.40
CA THR A 13 9.27 -4.06 -5.28
C THR A 13 9.10 -5.38 -4.52
N GLY A 14 7.99 -6.09 -4.71
CA GLY A 14 7.60 -7.24 -3.89
C GLY A 14 7.08 -6.87 -2.50
N ILE A 15 6.97 -5.59 -2.16
CA ILE A 15 6.61 -5.11 -0.82
C ILE A 15 5.18 -4.58 -0.82
N ALA A 16 4.32 -5.21 -0.01
CA ALA A 16 2.96 -4.74 0.20
C ALA A 16 2.95 -3.60 1.23
N ALA A 17 2.40 -2.45 0.85
CA ALA A 17 2.15 -1.32 1.74
C ALA A 17 0.89 -0.60 1.28
N ASN A 18 0.14 0.00 2.20
CA ASN A 18 -0.91 0.99 1.88
C ASN A 18 -0.41 2.39 2.23
N GLU A 19 -1.11 3.41 1.74
CA GLU A 19 -0.80 4.82 1.99
C GLU A 19 -2.11 5.61 2.13
N VAL A 20 -2.10 6.64 2.97
CA VAL A 20 -3.29 7.37 3.42
C VAL A 20 -4.01 8.12 2.31
N THR A 21 -3.32 8.71 1.34
CA THR A 21 -3.98 9.55 0.32
C THR A 21 -4.98 8.76 -0.52
N SER A 22 -4.66 7.49 -0.82
CA SER A 22 -5.57 6.61 -1.54
C SER A 22 -6.66 6.05 -0.63
N LEU A 23 -6.32 5.67 0.60
CA LEU A 23 -7.29 5.18 1.59
C LEU A 23 -8.34 6.25 1.96
N GLY A 24 -7.95 7.53 2.01
CA GLY A 24 -8.83 8.65 2.31
C GLY A 24 -9.75 9.08 1.17
N CYS A 25 -9.63 8.50 -0.03
CA CYS A 25 -10.42 8.89 -1.20
C CYS A 25 -11.81 8.23 -1.19
N HIS A 26 -12.67 8.62 -0.25
CA HIS A 26 -14.06 8.17 -0.14
C HIS A 26 -14.23 6.63 -0.20
N THR A 27 -13.27 5.90 0.38
CA THR A 27 -13.28 4.42 0.36
C THR A 27 -14.06 3.80 1.52
N ASP A 28 -14.45 4.61 2.50
CA ASP A 28 -14.94 4.20 3.82
C ASP A 28 -13.95 3.36 4.65
N LEU A 29 -12.72 3.12 4.18
CA LEU A 29 -11.75 2.25 4.85
C LEU A 29 -10.85 2.97 5.86
N TRP A 30 -10.81 4.30 5.86
CA TRP A 30 -9.90 5.09 6.71
C TRP A 30 -10.63 6.04 7.64
N ASN A 31 -10.15 6.13 8.88
CA ASN A 31 -10.58 7.13 9.84
C ASN A 31 -9.45 8.17 10.03
N PRO A 32 -9.60 9.41 9.51
CA PRO A 32 -8.57 10.44 9.62
C PRO A 32 -8.36 10.92 11.06
N TRP A 33 -9.39 10.84 11.92
CA TRP A 33 -9.32 11.31 13.31
C TRP A 33 -8.44 10.41 14.19
N THR A 34 -8.44 9.11 13.91
CA THR A 34 -7.62 8.13 14.65
C THR A 34 -6.36 7.73 13.88
N SER A 35 -6.19 8.21 12.64
CA SER A 35 -5.11 7.80 11.74
C SER A 35 -4.99 6.27 11.65
N ASP A 36 -6.14 5.58 11.52
CA ASP A 36 -6.21 4.13 11.41
C ASP A 36 -7.34 3.69 10.48
N TYR A 37 -7.38 2.41 10.11
CA TYR A 37 -8.50 1.86 9.36
C TYR A 37 -9.82 2.06 10.12
N SER A 38 -10.89 2.30 9.37
CA SER A 38 -12.21 2.59 9.91
C SER A 38 -12.81 1.39 10.64
N SER A 39 -13.88 1.64 11.41
CA SER A 39 -14.63 0.58 12.07
C SER A 39 -15.25 -0.43 11.10
N LEU A 40 -15.49 -0.05 9.84
CA LEU A 40 -15.96 -0.96 8.80
C LEU A 40 -14.96 -2.10 8.55
N VAL A 41 -13.67 -1.77 8.42
CA VAL A 41 -12.60 -2.77 8.22
C VAL A 41 -12.55 -3.76 9.38
N GLY A 42 -12.75 -3.28 10.60
CA GLY A 42 -12.84 -4.12 11.80
C GLY A 42 -14.07 -5.03 11.78
N ARG A 43 -15.26 -4.45 11.55
CA ARG A 43 -16.55 -5.18 11.55
C ARG A 43 -16.63 -6.27 10.48
N MET A 44 -16.01 -6.03 9.32
CA MET A 44 -15.98 -6.99 8.22
C MET A 44 -14.85 -8.03 8.35
N GLY A 45 -14.01 -7.95 9.39
CA GLY A 45 -12.88 -8.86 9.56
C GLY A 45 -11.77 -8.69 8.52
N TRP A 46 -11.70 -7.53 7.86
CA TRP A 46 -10.74 -7.29 6.78
C TRP A 46 -9.36 -6.87 7.27
N ARG A 47 -9.20 -6.55 8.56
CA ARG A 47 -7.93 -6.07 9.12
C ARG A 47 -6.73 -6.97 8.75
N PRO A 48 -6.79 -8.31 8.83
CA PRO A 48 -5.67 -9.18 8.45
C PRO A 48 -5.38 -9.19 6.95
N LEU A 49 -6.33 -8.74 6.13
CA LEU A 49 -6.14 -8.61 4.68
C LEU A 49 -5.41 -7.31 4.34
N MET A 50 -5.46 -6.28 5.18
CA MET A 50 -4.91 -4.96 4.85
C MET A 50 -3.38 -4.96 4.93
N ALA A 51 -2.72 -4.36 3.93
CA ALA A 51 -1.29 -4.12 4.01
C ALA A 51 -0.96 -3.03 5.07
N PRO A 52 0.24 -3.04 5.65
CA PRO A 52 0.69 -2.00 6.58
C PRO A 52 0.64 -0.62 5.93
N VAL A 53 0.16 0.40 6.64
CA VAL A 53 0.15 1.79 6.15
C VAL A 53 1.53 2.41 6.36
N ARG A 54 2.08 3.05 5.33
CA ARG A 54 3.35 3.78 5.35
C ARG A 54 3.18 5.18 4.73
N PRO A 55 4.00 6.18 5.10
CA PRO A 55 4.03 7.48 4.44
C PRO A 55 4.33 7.38 2.93
N ALA A 56 3.72 8.25 2.11
CA ALA A 56 3.96 8.28 0.66
C ALA A 56 5.43 8.50 0.25
N LYS A 57 6.22 9.13 1.13
CA LYS A 57 7.65 9.43 0.90
C LYS A 57 8.60 8.28 1.26
N ASP A 58 8.09 7.20 1.86
CA ASP A 58 8.92 6.09 2.27
C ASP A 58 9.44 5.33 1.05
N ARG A 59 10.74 5.00 1.07
CA ARG A 59 11.34 4.10 0.10
C ARG A 59 11.04 2.67 0.53
N LEU A 60 10.16 1.98 -0.20
CA LEU A 60 9.81 0.59 0.11
C LEU A 60 11.00 -0.34 -0.06
N GLY A 61 11.77 -0.17 -1.14
CA GLY A 61 12.92 -1.00 -1.47
C GLY A 61 13.35 -0.80 -2.92
N PRO A 62 14.37 -1.54 -3.37
CA PRO A 62 14.74 -1.58 -4.78
C PRO A 62 13.62 -2.17 -5.64
N ILE A 63 13.67 -1.96 -6.95
CA ILE A 63 12.84 -2.72 -7.88
C ILE A 63 13.28 -4.19 -7.89
N LEU A 64 12.37 -5.10 -8.22
CA LEU A 64 12.65 -6.53 -8.32
C LEU A 64 13.78 -6.77 -9.34
N PRO A 65 14.73 -7.69 -9.08
CA PRO A 65 15.86 -7.96 -9.97
C PRO A 65 15.45 -8.27 -11.41
N ALA A 66 14.37 -9.03 -11.60
CA ALA A 66 13.84 -9.35 -12.93
C ALA A 66 13.33 -8.11 -13.69
N ILE A 67 12.87 -7.07 -12.98
CA ILE A 67 12.45 -5.81 -13.58
C ILE A 67 13.68 -4.97 -13.93
N ALA A 68 14.64 -4.85 -13.00
CA ALA A 68 15.92 -4.18 -13.24
C ALA A 68 16.62 -4.72 -14.50
N GLN A 69 16.72 -6.05 -14.63
CA GLN A 69 17.30 -6.71 -15.79
C GLN A 69 16.57 -6.38 -17.11
N ARG A 70 15.24 -6.29 -17.06
CA ARG A 70 14.40 -6.03 -18.26
C ARG A 70 14.39 -4.57 -18.68
N THR A 71 14.56 -3.64 -17.74
CA THR A 71 14.50 -2.20 -18.00
C THR A 71 15.88 -1.55 -18.12
N GLY A 72 16.95 -2.25 -17.72
CA GLY A 72 18.30 -1.69 -17.64
C GLY A 72 18.48 -0.68 -16.50
N LEU A 73 17.50 -0.58 -15.58
CA LEU A 73 17.59 0.28 -14.41
C LEU A 73 18.38 -0.41 -13.30
N ASN A 74 19.14 0.37 -12.53
CA ASN A 74 19.79 -0.13 -11.33
C ASN A 74 18.74 -0.48 -10.26
N PRO A 75 18.92 -1.59 -9.51
CA PRO A 75 18.06 -1.94 -8.39
C PRO A 75 18.10 -0.89 -7.28
#